data_AF-A0A1L9BIF1-F1
#
_entry.id   AF-A0A1L9BIF1-F1
#
_cell.length_a   1.000
_cell.length_b   1.000
_cell.length_c   1.000
_cell.angle_alpha   90.00
_cell.angle_beta   90.00
_cell.angle_gamma   90.00
#
_symmetry.space_group_name_H-M   'P 1'
#
loop_
_entity.id
_entity.type
_entity.pdbx_description
1 polymer ?
#
loop_
_entity_poly.entity_id
_entity_poly.type
_entity_poly.pdbx_seq_one_letter_code
_entity_poly.pdbx_strand_id
1 'polypeptide(L)'
;MYASRGLLWPRPSATIPVCWENPAPEHAQQRQATRDALAETWERHGSLRFTGWGTCAPRSGGIHIVVDNSHPRSAVGYQGPNKPTPMWLNFYSWCDPRDANYYWTCIKFVSVHEFGHAIGFQHEQDRPNTPQWCKDQQVGNVFTGSGDWMLGDWDQYSIMNYCNPNSYQTWLLSETDQWALGQAYPAPSP
;
A
#
# COMPACT_ATOMS: atom_id res chain seq x y z
N MET A 1 -1.01 9.02 9.67
CA MET A 1 -0.30 7.80 9.21
C MET A 1 0.38 7.09 10.36
N TYR A 2 0.17 5.79 10.47
CA TYR A 2 0.88 4.93 11.43
C TYR A 2 1.96 4.12 10.70
N ALA A 3 3.19 4.12 11.16
CA ALA A 3 4.30 3.44 10.51
C ALA A 3 5.01 2.47 11.46
N SER A 4 5.62 1.44 10.88
CA SER A 4 6.56 0.54 11.56
C SER A 4 7.98 0.96 11.22
N ARG A 5 8.61 1.80 12.07
CA ARG A 5 9.88 2.48 11.76
C ARG A 5 11.01 1.51 11.46
N GLY A 6 11.07 0.39 12.17
CA GLY A 6 12.08 -0.67 11.97
C GLY A 6 11.92 -1.46 10.67
N LEU A 7 10.77 -1.35 9.99
CA LEU A 7 10.46 -2.06 8.74
C LEU A 7 10.45 -1.13 7.52
N LEU A 8 10.81 0.15 7.67
CA LEU A 8 10.97 1.02 6.50
C LEU A 8 12.10 0.54 5.61
N TRP A 9 11.96 0.74 4.30
CA TRP A 9 12.99 0.34 3.33
C TRP A 9 14.30 1.11 3.56
N PRO A 10 15.47 0.45 3.45
CA PRO A 10 16.76 1.09 3.71
C PRO A 10 16.99 2.34 2.85
N ARG A 11 17.50 3.40 3.48
CA ARG A 11 17.95 4.65 2.84
C ARG A 11 19.43 4.55 2.43
N PRO A 12 19.91 5.33 1.43
CA PRO A 12 19.22 6.42 0.71
C PRO A 12 18.47 5.96 -0.56
N SER A 13 18.67 4.71 -0.99
CA SER A 13 18.09 4.18 -2.22
C SER A 13 16.64 3.75 -1.98
N ALA A 14 15.72 4.70 -2.07
CA ALA A 14 14.29 4.44 -2.07
C ALA A 14 13.81 3.75 -3.37
N THR A 15 14.69 3.04 -4.08
CA THR A 15 14.34 2.18 -5.22
C THR A 15 13.97 0.80 -4.68
N ILE A 16 12.69 0.47 -4.77
CA ILE A 16 12.12 -0.78 -4.26
C ILE A 16 11.86 -1.70 -5.47
N PRO A 17 12.56 -2.84 -5.58
CA PRO A 17 12.25 -3.83 -6.60
C PRO A 17 10.84 -4.38 -6.40
N VAL A 18 10.09 -4.51 -7.48
CA VAL A 18 8.76 -5.09 -7.55
C VAL A 18 8.74 -6.13 -8.66
N CYS A 19 8.06 -7.25 -8.44
CA CYS A 19 7.88 -8.27 -9.45
C CYS A 19 6.54 -9.00 -9.27
N TRP A 20 6.14 -9.74 -10.29
CA TRP A 20 4.94 -10.58 -10.30
C TRP A 20 5.35 -12.06 -10.24
N GLU A 21 4.78 -12.80 -9.30
CA GLU A 21 4.98 -14.24 -9.20
C GLU A 21 4.25 -14.99 -10.33
N ASN A 22 3.11 -14.45 -10.78
CA ASN A 22 2.27 -15.04 -11.82
C ASN A 22 1.73 -13.99 -12.83
N PRO A 23 2.59 -13.38 -13.68
CA PRO A 23 2.22 -12.31 -14.61
C PRO A 23 1.38 -12.80 -15.81
N ALA A 24 0.17 -13.29 -15.56
CA ALA A 24 -0.72 -13.84 -16.57
C ALA A 24 -1.16 -12.77 -17.59
N PRO A 25 -1.13 -13.02 -18.92
CA PRO A 25 -1.44 -11.99 -19.93
C PRO A 25 -2.80 -11.31 -19.77
N GLU A 26 -3.82 -12.01 -19.28
CA GLU A 26 -5.17 -11.52 -19.04
C GLU A 26 -5.23 -10.36 -18.03
N HIS A 27 -4.26 -10.27 -17.13
CA HIS A 27 -4.18 -9.23 -16.08
C HIS A 27 -3.29 -8.05 -16.47
N ALA A 28 -2.86 -7.95 -17.73
CA ALA A 28 -1.88 -6.94 -18.15
C ALA A 28 -2.35 -5.50 -17.89
N GLN A 29 -3.63 -5.21 -18.10
CA GLN A 29 -4.18 -3.88 -17.88
C GLN A 29 -4.25 -3.52 -16.39
N GLN A 30 -4.59 -4.46 -15.52
CA GLN A 30 -4.65 -4.28 -14.06
C GLN A 30 -3.25 -4.10 -13.47
N ARG A 31 -2.26 -4.85 -13.95
CA ARG A 31 -0.85 -4.64 -13.59
C ARG A 31 -0.35 -3.26 -14.03
N GLN A 32 -0.74 -2.81 -15.22
CA GLN A 32 -0.41 -1.46 -15.69
C GLN A 32 -1.09 -0.39 -14.82
N ALA A 33 -2.39 -0.53 -14.53
CA ALA A 33 -3.14 0.38 -13.68
C ALA A 33 -2.57 0.45 -12.25
N THR A 34 -2.07 -0.67 -11.72
CA THR A 34 -1.34 -0.74 -10.45
C THR A 34 -0.11 0.16 -10.52
N ARG A 35 0.74 -0.03 -11.53
CA ARG A 35 1.97 0.78 -11.72
C ARG A 35 1.66 2.26 -11.88
N ASP A 36 0.66 2.62 -12.68
CA ASP A 36 0.27 4.01 -12.92
C ASP A 36 -0.27 4.68 -11.65
N ALA A 37 -1.07 3.97 -10.85
CA ALA A 37 -1.58 4.50 -9.59
C ALA A 37 -0.46 4.80 -8.59
N LEU A 38 0.58 3.97 -8.51
CA LEU A 38 1.74 4.24 -7.66
C LEU A 38 2.56 5.42 -8.16
N ALA A 39 2.70 5.56 -9.48
CA ALA A 39 3.35 6.72 -10.09
C ALA A 39 2.61 8.03 -9.79
N GLU A 40 1.28 7.99 -9.73
CA GLU A 40 0.43 9.12 -9.36
C GLU A 40 0.42 9.45 -7.86
N THR A 41 0.85 8.51 -7.01
CA THR A 41 0.71 8.60 -5.54
C THR A 41 2.07 8.56 -4.84
N TRP A 42 2.51 7.39 -4.39
CA TRP A 42 3.72 7.21 -3.59
C TRP A 42 4.99 7.72 -4.31
N GLU A 43 5.11 7.55 -5.63
CA GLU A 43 6.28 8.05 -6.36
C GLU A 43 6.21 9.55 -6.63
N ARG A 44 5.00 10.10 -6.83
CA ARG A 44 4.79 11.54 -7.09
C ARG A 44 5.08 12.38 -5.85
N HIS A 45 4.65 11.90 -4.68
CA HIS A 45 4.69 12.67 -3.43
C HIS A 45 5.87 12.30 -2.52
N GLY A 46 6.72 11.35 -2.93
CA GLY A 46 7.87 10.90 -2.15
C GLY A 46 9.10 10.59 -3.00
N SER A 47 10.19 10.19 -2.34
CA SER A 47 11.43 9.80 -3.02
C SER A 47 11.45 8.32 -3.45
N LEU A 48 10.41 7.56 -3.14
CA LEU A 48 10.29 6.13 -3.49
C LEU A 48 10.14 5.93 -5.00
N ARG A 49 10.77 4.89 -5.52
CA ARG A 49 10.67 4.46 -6.93
C ARG A 49 10.50 2.95 -6.98
N PHE A 50 9.46 2.46 -7.63
CA PHE A 50 9.18 1.05 -7.81
C PHE A 50 9.72 0.58 -9.18
N THR A 51 10.59 -0.44 -9.18
CA THR A 51 11.29 -0.90 -10.40
C THR A 51 11.15 -2.40 -10.60
N GLY A 52 11.62 -2.95 -11.73
CA GLY A 52 11.56 -4.38 -12.02
C GLY A 52 10.32 -4.76 -12.83
N TRP A 53 9.15 -4.78 -12.20
CA TRP A 53 7.81 -5.06 -12.76
C TRP A 53 7.67 -6.31 -13.65
N GLY A 54 8.71 -7.14 -13.77
CA GLY A 54 8.72 -8.39 -14.53
C GLY A 54 8.36 -9.59 -13.65
N THR A 55 8.66 -10.79 -14.14
CA THR A 55 8.50 -12.02 -13.36
C THR A 55 9.48 -12.08 -12.21
N CYS A 56 9.04 -12.54 -11.04
CA CYS A 56 9.91 -12.69 -9.87
C CYS A 56 11.02 -13.71 -10.10
N ALA A 57 12.22 -13.38 -9.62
CA ALA A 57 13.35 -14.31 -9.60
C ALA A 57 13.34 -15.11 -8.28
N PRO A 58 13.79 -16.37 -8.27
CA PRO A 58 13.96 -17.11 -7.02
C PRO A 58 14.93 -16.38 -6.08
N ARG A 59 14.58 -16.32 -4.79
CA ARG A 59 15.40 -15.74 -3.71
C ARG A 59 15.76 -14.24 -3.88
N SER A 60 15.01 -13.49 -4.69
CA SER A 60 15.12 -12.03 -4.69
C SER A 60 14.40 -11.41 -3.49
N GLY A 61 14.90 -10.28 -3.01
CA GLY A 61 14.12 -9.36 -2.19
C GLY A 61 13.27 -8.42 -3.05
N GLY A 62 12.51 -7.55 -2.41
CA GLY A 62 11.56 -6.66 -3.09
C GLY A 62 10.12 -6.97 -2.72
N ILE A 63 9.18 -6.29 -3.37
CA ILE A 63 7.75 -6.56 -3.27
C ILE A 63 7.40 -7.63 -4.32
N HIS A 64 6.93 -8.77 -3.85
CA HIS A 64 6.55 -9.91 -4.70
C HIS A 64 5.03 -10.02 -4.72
N ILE A 65 4.44 -9.76 -5.88
CA ILE A 65 2.98 -9.70 -6.02
C ILE A 65 2.46 -11.00 -6.63
N VAL A 66 1.52 -11.62 -5.94
CA VAL A 66 0.70 -12.71 -6.45
C VAL A 66 -0.68 -12.14 -6.80
N VAL A 67 -1.18 -12.49 -7.97
CA VAL A 67 -2.58 -12.23 -8.35
C VAL A 67 -3.40 -13.49 -8.11
N ASP A 68 -4.35 -13.44 -7.19
CA ASP A 68 -5.27 -14.55 -6.94
C ASP A 68 -6.66 -14.04 -6.52
N ASN A 69 -7.58 -14.96 -6.17
CA ASN A 69 -8.94 -14.59 -5.77
C ASN A 69 -9.11 -14.44 -4.25
N SER A 70 -8.03 -14.23 -3.50
CA SER A 70 -8.09 -14.03 -2.05
C SER A 70 -8.32 -12.56 -1.67
N HIS A 71 -8.48 -12.28 -0.38
CA HIS A 71 -8.53 -10.91 0.12
C HIS A 71 -7.19 -10.20 -0.15
N PRO A 72 -7.21 -8.98 -0.75
CA PRO A 72 -6.01 -8.18 -0.91
C PRO A 72 -5.30 -7.97 0.42
N ARG A 73 -3.98 -8.11 0.43
CA ARG A 73 -3.15 -7.92 1.62
C ARG A 73 -1.68 -7.79 1.26
N SER A 74 -0.88 -7.17 2.12
CA SER A 74 0.57 -7.16 2.00
C SER A 74 1.24 -7.36 3.36
N ALA A 75 2.45 -7.92 3.35
CA ALA A 75 3.34 -7.81 4.50
C ALA A 75 3.79 -6.36 4.69
N VAL A 76 4.03 -5.96 5.93
CA VAL A 76 4.42 -4.59 6.25
C VAL A 76 5.92 -4.41 6.06
N GLY A 77 6.31 -3.52 5.15
CA GLY A 77 7.69 -3.04 5.01
C GLY A 77 8.73 -4.08 4.59
N TYR A 78 9.99 -3.67 4.67
CA TYR A 78 11.18 -4.41 4.26
C TYR A 78 11.44 -5.67 5.09
N GLN A 79 11.55 -6.80 4.39
CA GLN A 79 11.80 -8.12 5.00
C GLN A 79 13.28 -8.55 4.96
N GLY A 80 14.16 -7.79 4.31
CA GLY A 80 15.57 -8.13 4.12
C GLY A 80 15.98 -8.21 2.64
N PRO A 81 17.30 -8.29 2.33
CA PRO A 81 17.80 -8.11 0.96
C PRO A 81 17.44 -9.26 0.02
N ASN A 82 17.27 -10.47 0.55
CA ASN A 82 16.94 -11.69 -0.20
C ASN A 82 15.61 -12.31 0.28
N LYS A 83 14.74 -11.50 0.90
CA LYS A 83 13.44 -11.93 1.38
C LYS A 83 12.35 -11.10 0.73
N PRO A 84 11.33 -11.73 0.14
CA PRO A 84 10.23 -11.00 -0.44
C PRO A 84 9.41 -10.31 0.66
N THR A 85 8.87 -9.15 0.33
CA THR A 85 7.70 -8.55 0.96
C THR A 85 6.49 -9.05 0.17
N PRO A 86 5.81 -10.12 0.60
CA PRO A 86 4.74 -10.70 -0.19
C PRO A 86 3.51 -9.79 -0.22
N MET A 87 2.84 -9.76 -1.37
CA MET A 87 1.61 -9.02 -1.61
C MET A 87 0.66 -9.88 -2.42
N TRP A 88 -0.63 -9.81 -2.09
CA TRP A 88 -1.69 -10.45 -2.84
C TRP A 88 -2.65 -9.36 -3.33
N LEU A 89 -2.85 -9.31 -4.65
CA LEU A 89 -3.85 -8.45 -5.27
C LEU A 89 -4.93 -9.33 -5.91
N ASN A 90 -6.17 -8.85 -5.90
CA ASN A 90 -7.30 -9.56 -6.47
C ASN A 90 -7.89 -8.78 -7.65
N PHE A 91 -7.62 -9.27 -8.85
CA PHE A 91 -8.13 -8.70 -10.11
C PHE A 91 -9.36 -9.43 -10.65
N TYR A 92 -9.87 -10.44 -9.92
CA TYR A 92 -10.94 -11.33 -10.37
C TYR A 92 -12.32 -10.90 -9.88
N SER A 93 -12.52 -10.85 -8.55
CA SER A 93 -13.87 -10.68 -7.98
C SER A 93 -13.96 -9.65 -6.85
N TRP A 94 -12.83 -9.12 -6.38
CA TRP A 94 -12.83 -8.10 -5.33
C TRP A 94 -13.46 -6.79 -5.79
N CYS A 95 -13.11 -6.33 -6.97
CA CYS A 95 -13.69 -5.14 -7.60
C CYS A 95 -14.77 -5.57 -8.59
N ASP A 96 -15.99 -5.04 -8.43
CA ASP A 96 -17.12 -5.36 -9.31
C ASP A 96 -16.86 -4.87 -10.74
N PRO A 97 -16.74 -5.77 -11.73
CA PRO A 97 -16.45 -5.38 -13.11
C PRO A 97 -17.67 -4.84 -13.87
N ARG A 98 -18.88 -4.88 -13.28
CA ARG A 98 -20.12 -4.43 -13.93
C ARG A 98 -20.21 -2.90 -14.04
N ASP A 99 -19.51 -2.19 -13.15
CA ASP A 99 -19.32 -0.74 -13.25
C ASP A 99 -17.85 -0.48 -13.59
N ALA A 100 -17.58 -0.11 -14.84
CA ALA A 100 -16.22 0.11 -15.32
C ALA A 100 -15.50 1.24 -14.58
N ASN A 101 -16.22 2.29 -14.17
CA ASN A 101 -15.60 3.42 -13.46
C ASN A 101 -15.23 3.01 -12.04
N TYR A 102 -16.13 2.30 -11.35
CA TYR A 102 -15.84 1.74 -10.04
C TYR A 102 -14.71 0.71 -10.10
N TYR A 103 -14.74 -0.20 -11.08
CA TYR A 103 -13.75 -1.28 -11.22
C TYR A 103 -12.32 -0.74 -11.22
N TRP A 104 -12.01 0.22 -12.08
CA TRP A 104 -10.66 0.78 -12.18
C TRP A 104 -10.29 1.59 -10.94
N THR A 105 -11.22 2.34 -10.36
CA THR A 105 -10.99 3.09 -9.12
C THR A 105 -10.67 2.14 -7.96
N CYS A 106 -11.41 1.05 -7.84
CA CYS A 106 -11.20 0.01 -6.85
C CYS A 106 -9.83 -0.69 -7.01
N ILE A 107 -9.47 -1.09 -8.24
CA ILE A 107 -8.16 -1.73 -8.52
C ILE A 107 -7.01 -0.80 -8.11
N LYS A 108 -7.11 0.48 -8.47
CA LYS A 108 -6.10 1.48 -8.10
C LYS A 108 -6.06 1.73 -6.59
N PHE A 109 -7.22 1.89 -5.95
CA PHE A 109 -7.31 2.11 -4.50
C PHE A 109 -6.68 0.96 -3.71
N VAL A 110 -7.07 -0.28 -4.01
CA VAL A 110 -6.51 -1.48 -3.38
C VAL A 110 -5.00 -1.54 -3.60
N SER A 111 -4.53 -1.32 -4.83
CA SER A 111 -3.11 -1.33 -5.13
C SER A 111 -2.34 -0.29 -4.31
N VAL A 112 -2.83 0.95 -4.23
CA VAL A 112 -2.17 2.02 -3.47
C VAL A 112 -2.19 1.70 -1.96
N HIS A 113 -3.29 1.17 -1.43
CA HIS A 113 -3.41 0.73 -0.04
C HIS A 113 -2.40 -0.37 0.31
N GLU A 114 -2.36 -1.45 -0.47
CA GLU A 114 -1.45 -2.57 -0.21
C GLU A 114 0.03 -2.17 -0.36
N PHE A 115 0.32 -1.26 -1.29
CA PHE A 115 1.66 -0.69 -1.37
C PHE A 115 2.00 0.21 -0.19
N GLY A 116 1.01 0.88 0.43
CA GLY A 116 1.18 1.57 1.70
C GLY A 116 1.69 0.63 2.80
N HIS A 117 1.11 -0.57 2.90
CA HIS A 117 1.64 -1.63 3.76
C HIS A 117 3.04 -2.06 3.36
N ALA A 118 3.26 -2.36 2.08
CA ALA A 118 4.56 -2.83 1.59
C ALA A 118 5.70 -1.83 1.83
N ILE A 119 5.41 -0.52 1.94
CA ILE A 119 6.38 0.52 2.29
C ILE A 119 6.41 0.85 3.80
N GLY A 120 5.75 0.06 4.64
CA GLY A 120 5.89 0.08 6.09
C GLY A 120 4.81 0.83 6.86
N PHE A 121 3.74 1.28 6.20
CA PHE A 121 2.60 1.87 6.88
C PHE A 121 1.64 0.79 7.40
N GLN A 122 1.08 1.05 8.56
CA GLN A 122 0.03 0.26 9.19
C GLN A 122 -1.31 0.94 8.92
N HIS A 123 -2.39 0.25 9.25
CA HIS A 123 -3.68 0.88 9.19
C HIS A 123 -3.77 2.09 10.12
N GLU A 124 -4.44 3.14 9.66
CA GLU A 124 -4.60 4.38 10.42
C GLU A 124 -5.53 4.18 11.62
N GLN A 125 -6.54 3.30 11.49
CA GLN A 125 -7.44 3.00 12.58
C GLN A 125 -6.81 2.17 13.70
N ASP A 126 -5.65 1.55 13.46
CA ASP A 126 -4.91 0.79 14.46
C ASP A 126 -4.07 1.69 15.39
N ARG A 127 -4.06 3.02 15.13
CA ARG A 127 -3.37 3.98 15.99
C ARG A 127 -3.97 3.96 17.41
N PRO A 128 -3.13 4.13 18.46
CA PRO A 128 -3.63 4.24 19.83
C PRO A 128 -4.63 5.40 20.02
N ASN A 129 -4.43 6.50 19.27
CA ASN A 129 -5.26 7.70 19.33
C ASN A 129 -6.45 7.69 18.34
N THR A 130 -6.81 6.55 17.75
CA THR A 130 -8.00 6.44 16.88
C THR A 130 -9.27 6.86 17.66
N PRO A 131 -10.12 7.75 17.09
CA PRO A 131 -11.38 8.16 17.70
C PRO A 131 -12.32 7.00 18.01
N GLN A 132 -13.08 7.12 19.11
CA GLN A 132 -13.96 6.05 19.57
C GLN A 132 -15.01 5.65 18.52
N TRP A 133 -15.59 6.61 17.80
CA TRP A 133 -16.58 6.32 16.75
C TRP A 133 -16.02 5.40 15.66
N CYS A 134 -14.72 5.52 15.33
CA CYS A 134 -14.07 4.66 14.33
C CYS A 134 -13.76 3.28 14.92
N LYS A 135 -13.40 3.20 16.22
CA LYS A 135 -13.26 1.93 16.94
C LYS A 135 -14.59 1.17 17.01
N ASP A 136 -15.69 1.88 17.24
CA ASP A 136 -17.03 1.30 17.33
C ASP A 136 -17.52 0.74 15.98
N GLN A 137 -17.02 1.27 14.85
CA GLN A 137 -17.30 0.72 13.51
C GLN A 137 -16.52 -0.56 13.21
N GLN A 138 -15.51 -0.91 14.02
CA GLN A 138 -14.64 -2.07 13.82
C GLN A 138 -15.08 -3.30 14.62
N VAL A 139 -16.28 -3.31 15.21
CA VAL A 139 -16.77 -4.43 16.05
C VAL A 139 -16.70 -5.75 15.27
N GLY A 140 -15.91 -6.70 15.80
CA GLY A 140 -15.62 -8.00 15.17
C GLY A 140 -14.25 -8.09 14.46
N ASN A 141 -13.61 -6.95 14.20
CA ASN A 141 -12.28 -6.82 13.61
C ASN A 141 -11.30 -6.30 14.67
N VAL A 142 -10.79 -7.19 15.52
CA VAL A 142 -9.74 -6.83 16.50
C VAL A 142 -8.39 -6.99 15.83
N PHE A 143 -8.00 -6.02 15.01
CA PHE A 143 -6.64 -5.95 14.47
C PHE A 143 -5.85 -4.93 15.27
N THR A 144 -4.79 -5.40 15.93
CA THR A 144 -3.80 -4.51 16.56
C THR A 144 -2.63 -4.38 15.59
N GLY A 145 -2.68 -3.39 14.71
CA GLY A 145 -1.52 -3.00 13.91
C GLY A 145 -0.31 -2.74 14.81
N SER A 146 0.85 -3.24 14.42
CA SER A 146 2.07 -3.22 15.23
C SER A 146 2.97 -2.01 14.94
N GLY A 147 2.38 -0.89 14.51
CA GLY A 147 3.13 0.34 14.29
C GLY A 147 3.76 0.85 15.57
N ASP A 148 4.77 1.71 15.43
CA ASP A 148 5.46 2.34 16.56
C ASP A 148 5.69 3.84 16.33
N TRP A 149 5.31 4.34 15.14
CA TRP A 149 5.56 5.72 14.75
C TRP A 149 4.29 6.38 14.21
N MET A 150 3.71 7.26 15.02
CA MET A 150 2.60 8.12 14.62
C MET A 150 3.13 9.35 13.88
N LEU A 151 2.83 9.43 12.59
CA LEU A 151 3.18 10.54 11.72
C LEU A 151 1.96 11.45 11.54
N GLY A 152 2.05 12.64 12.12
CA GLY A 152 1.00 13.66 12.08
C GLY A 152 -0.20 13.30 12.96
N ASP A 153 -1.26 14.10 12.85
CA ASP A 153 -2.54 13.81 13.50
C ASP A 153 -3.22 12.59 12.89
N TRP A 154 -4.25 12.07 13.57
CA TRP A 154 -5.06 10.97 13.03
C TRP A 154 -5.86 11.47 11.83
N ASP A 155 -5.81 10.72 10.74
CA ASP A 155 -6.42 11.14 9.47
C ASP A 155 -7.57 10.23 9.03
N GLN A 156 -8.79 10.75 9.07
CA GLN A 156 -9.97 10.04 8.59
C GLN A 156 -9.86 9.66 7.10
N TYR A 157 -9.23 10.51 6.29
CA TYR A 157 -9.20 10.36 4.84
C TYR A 157 -7.97 9.62 4.34
N SER A 158 -7.13 9.11 5.25
CA SER A 158 -5.96 8.32 4.88
C SER A 158 -6.40 7.12 4.04
N ILE A 159 -5.63 6.83 3.00
CA ILE A 159 -5.84 5.61 2.20
C ILE A 159 -5.69 4.35 3.06
N MET A 160 -4.98 4.45 4.19
CA MET A 160 -4.75 3.35 5.14
C MET A 160 -5.85 3.22 6.21
N ASN A 161 -6.95 3.97 6.11
CA ASN A 161 -7.99 4.01 7.13
C ASN A 161 -9.28 3.29 6.68
N TYR A 162 -9.73 2.28 7.44
CA TYR A 162 -11.01 1.61 7.18
C TYR A 162 -12.23 2.50 7.44
N CYS A 163 -12.08 3.55 8.25
CA CYS A 163 -13.12 4.52 8.56
C CYS A 163 -13.17 5.68 7.54
N ASN A 164 -12.43 5.59 6.44
CA ASN A 164 -12.40 6.60 5.39
C ASN A 164 -13.71 6.57 4.58
N PRO A 165 -14.52 7.65 4.60
CA PRO A 165 -15.78 7.69 3.86
C PRO A 165 -15.58 7.70 2.34
N ASN A 166 -14.37 8.00 1.87
CA ASN A 166 -14.00 8.08 0.46
C ASN A 166 -13.31 6.80 -0.06
N SER A 167 -13.21 5.73 0.76
CA SER A 167 -12.67 4.46 0.32
C SER A 167 -13.35 4.00 -0.99
N TYR A 168 -12.54 3.53 -1.94
CA TYR A 168 -12.97 3.12 -3.28
C TYR A 168 -13.60 4.21 -4.17
N GLN A 169 -13.68 5.47 -3.72
CA GLN A 169 -14.12 6.60 -4.56
C GLN A 169 -12.95 7.34 -5.22
N THR A 170 -11.75 7.19 -4.66
CA THR A 170 -10.48 7.73 -5.16
C THR A 170 -9.35 6.79 -4.77
N TRP A 171 -8.20 6.87 -5.44
CA TRP A 171 -6.95 6.19 -5.04
C TRP A 171 -5.86 7.18 -4.60
N LEU A 172 -6.19 8.47 -4.56
CA LEU A 172 -5.22 9.52 -4.24
C LEU A 172 -4.96 9.56 -2.73
N LEU A 173 -3.71 9.86 -2.38
CA LEU A 173 -3.27 10.05 -1.02
C LEU A 173 -3.88 11.30 -0.42
N SER A 174 -4.29 11.25 0.85
CA SER A 174 -4.62 12.47 1.60
C SER A 174 -3.40 13.37 1.75
N GLU A 175 -3.59 14.63 2.13
CA GLU A 175 -2.46 15.53 2.43
C GLU A 175 -1.58 14.99 3.56
N THR A 176 -2.19 14.36 4.57
CA THR A 176 -1.48 13.74 5.69
C THR A 176 -0.69 12.51 5.24
N ASP A 177 -1.23 11.69 4.33
CA ASP A 177 -0.50 10.55 3.74
C ASP A 177 0.75 11.04 2.99
N GLN A 178 0.61 12.08 2.17
CA GLN A 178 1.72 12.68 1.42
C GLN A 178 2.78 13.27 2.34
N TRP A 179 2.37 14.01 3.38
CA TRP A 179 3.30 14.58 4.35
C TRP A 179 4.05 13.48 5.12
N ALA A 180 3.34 12.46 5.59
CA ALA A 180 3.93 11.36 6.34
C ALA A 180 4.90 10.53 5.50
N LEU A 181 4.59 10.33 4.23
CA LEU A 181 5.50 9.73 3.26
C LEU A 181 6.84 10.48 3.21
N GLY A 182 6.80 11.82 3.15
CA GLY A 182 8.00 12.65 3.16
C GLY A 182 8.82 12.55 4.45
N GLN A 183 8.19 12.24 5.59
CA GLN A 183 8.89 11.99 6.86
C GLN A 183 9.51 10.59 6.92
N ALA A 184 8.80 9.58 6.43
CA ALA A 184 9.27 8.20 6.42
C ALA A 184 10.41 8.00 5.40
N TYR A 185 10.26 8.61 4.22
CA TYR A 185 11.16 8.55 3.08
C TYR A 185 11.52 9.97 2.61
N PRO A 186 12.32 10.71 3.39
CA PRO A 186 12.77 12.03 2.99
C PRO A 186 13.71 11.93 1.79
N ALA A 187 13.68 12.96 0.94
CA ALA A 187 14.66 13.11 -0.12
C ALA A 187 16.08 13.14 0.47
N PRO A 188 17.10 12.63 -0.25
CA PRO A 188 18.49 12.78 0.17
C PRO A 188 18.80 14.25 0.44
N SER A 189 19.45 14.55 1.56
CA SER A 189 19.97 15.90 1.82
C SER A 189 21.01 16.24 0.74
N PRO A 190 21.01 17.48 0.20
CA PRO A 190 22.00 17.92 -0.79
C PRO A 190 23.43 17.90 -0.24
#